data_AF-A0A017RT08-F1
#
_entry.id   AF-A0A017RT08-F1
#
_cell.length_a   1.000
_cell.length_b   1.000
_cell.length_c   1.000
_cell.angle_alpha   90.00
_cell.angle_beta   90.00
_cell.angle_gamma   90.00
#
_symmetry.space_group_name_H-M   'P 1'
#
loop_
_entity.id
_entity.type
_entity.pdbx_description
1 polymer ?
#
loop_
_entity_poly.entity_id
_entity_poly.type
_entity_poly.pdbx_seq_one_letter_code
_entity_poly.pdbx_strand_id
1 'polypeptide(L)' 'MDNELLDKVKMAQRLYYLAVKNEKKIPQNFLLFAKETYNNYIKAAKEKDLRLSEEELIRLILK' A
#
# COMPACT_ATOMS: atom_id res chain seq x y z
N MET A 1 -15.60 2.31 -10.33
CA MET A 1 -14.43 1.80 -9.58
C MET A 1 -14.78 1.87 -8.10
N ASP A 2 -14.49 0.81 -7.35
CA ASP A 2 -14.71 0.76 -5.90
C ASP A 2 -13.72 1.71 -5.22
N ASN A 3 -14.05 3.02 -5.18
CA ASN A 3 -13.15 4.09 -4.75
C ASN A 3 -12.59 3.84 -3.34
N GLU A 4 -13.34 3.19 -2.47
CA GLU A 4 -12.93 2.84 -1.11
C GLU A 4 -11.76 1.85 -1.08
N LEU A 5 -11.74 0.84 -1.96
CA LEU A 5 -10.65 -0.15 -2.00
C LEU A 5 -9.36 0.50 -2.53
N LEU A 6 -9.49 1.36 -3.54
CA LEU A 6 -8.36 2.11 -4.09
C LEU A 6 -7.73 3.03 -3.03
N ASP A 7 -8.54 3.71 -2.22
CA ASP A 7 -8.04 4.57 -1.15
C ASP A 7 -7.36 3.76 -0.04
N LYS A 8 -7.89 2.60 0.32
CA LYS A 8 -7.25 1.67 1.28
C LYS A 8 -5.92 1.14 0.76
N VAL A 9 -5.81 0.82 -0.54
CA VAL A 9 -4.54 0.39 -1.17
C VAL A 9 -3.50 1.52 -1.08
N LYS A 10 -3.88 2.76 -1.41
CA LYS A 10 -2.98 3.92 -1.31
C LYS A 10 -2.52 4.19 0.11
N MET A 11 -3.43 4.10 1.09
CA MET A 11 -3.09 4.23 2.50
C MET A 11 -2.09 3.16 2.93
N ALA A 12 -2.32 1.90 2.56
CA ALA A 12 -1.44 0.79 2.91
C ALA A 12 -0.05 0.94 2.26
N GLN A 13 0.01 1.39 1.00
CA GLN A 13 1.26 1.73 0.31
C GLN A 13 2.03 2.84 1.04
N ARG A 14 1.37 3.94 1.37
CA ARG A 14 1.99 5.07 2.10
C ARG A 14 2.47 4.65 3.48
N LEU A 15 1.67 3.87 4.22
CA LEU A 15 2.04 3.33 5.52
C LEU A 15 3.30 2.47 5.43
N TYR A 16 3.34 1.52 4.48
CA TYR A 16 4.50 0.65 4.30
C TYR A 16 5.74 1.44 3.86
N TYR A 17 5.60 2.39 2.94
CA TYR A 17 6.70 3.27 2.54
C TYR A 17 7.29 4.05 3.73
N LEU A 18 6.43 4.65 4.56
CA LEU A 18 6.86 5.38 5.75
C LEU A 18 7.51 4.46 6.79
N ALA A 19 7.00 3.24 6.94
CA ALA A 19 7.56 2.25 7.84
C ALA A 19 8.98 1.84 7.39
N VAL A 20 9.18 1.54 6.11
CA VAL A 20 10.51 1.21 5.55
C VAL A 20 11.46 2.41 5.68
N LYS A 21 11.00 3.62 5.33
CA LYS A 21 11.83 4.84 5.43
C LYS A 21 12.31 5.11 6.86
N ASN A 22 11.52 4.71 7.86
CA ASN A 22 11.82 4.91 9.27
C ASN A 22 12.15 3.60 10.00
N GLU A 23 12.54 2.52 9.31
CA GLU A 23 12.70 1.18 9.89
C GLU A 23 13.56 1.14 11.15
N LYS A 24 14.59 2.00 11.22
CA LYS A 24 15.51 2.12 12.36
C LYS A 24 14.93 2.85 13.57
N LYS A 25 13.80 3.53 13.40
CA LYS A 25 13.13 4.39 14.40
C LYS A 25 11.78 3.85 14.85
N ILE A 26 11.29 2.79 14.21
CA ILE A 26 10.01 2.16 14.54
C ILE A 26 10.24 0.75 15.10
N PRO A 27 9.30 0.22 15.91
CA PRO A 27 9.36 -1.18 16.32
C PRO A 27 9.29 -2.13 15.12
N GLN A 28 10.06 -3.22 15.15
CA GLN A 28 10.04 -4.25 14.09
C GLN A 28 8.63 -4.80 13.84
N ASN A 29 7.83 -4.93 14.91
CA ASN A 29 6.44 -5.38 14.83
C ASN A 29 5.56 -4.42 14.02
N PHE A 30 5.85 -3.11 14.06
CA PHE A 30 5.13 -2.11 13.27
C PHE A 30 5.49 -2.22 11.78
N LEU A 31 6.76 -2.49 11.46
CA LEU A 31 7.19 -2.74 10.08
C LEU A 31 6.53 -3.99 9.50
N LEU A 32 6.45 -5.07 10.28
CA LEU A 32 5.74 -6.30 9.93
C LEU A 32 4.25 -6.02 9.69
N PHE A 33 3.58 -5.32 10.59
CA PHE A 33 2.18 -4.93 10.44
C PHE A 33 1.94 -4.10 9.17
N ALA A 34 2.80 -3.12 8.89
CA ALA A 34 2.70 -2.30 7.68
C ALA A 34 2.86 -3.13 6.40
N LYS A 35 3.79 -4.10 6.41
CA LYS A 35 4.02 -5.02 5.28
C LYS A 35 2.84 -5.96 5.06
N GLU A 36 2.29 -6.55 6.12
CA GLU A 36 1.11 -7.42 6.04
C GLU A 36 -0.11 -6.66 5.53
N THR A 37 -0.33 -5.45 6.06
CA THR A 37 -1.42 -4.56 5.63
C THR A 37 -1.30 -4.23 4.14
N TYR A 38 -0.11 -3.87 3.67
CA TYR A 38 0.15 -3.65 2.24
C TYR A 38 -0.15 -4.88 1.39
N ASN A 39 0.36 -6.05 1.77
CA ASN A 39 0.14 -7.29 1.03
C ASN A 39 -1.34 -7.67 0.95
N ASN A 40 -2.09 -7.50 2.04
CA ASN A 40 -3.52 -7.81 2.09
C ASN A 40 -4.32 -6.93 1.13
N TYR A 41 -4.08 -5.61 1.12
CA TYR A 41 -4.81 -4.71 0.23
C TYR A 41 -4.40 -4.85 -1.24
N ILE A 42 -3.13 -5.14 -1.53
CA ILE A 42 -2.68 -5.45 -2.90
C ILE A 42 -3.32 -6.75 -3.40
N LYS A 43 -3.44 -7.76 -2.54
CA LYS A 43 -4.12 -9.02 -2.88
C LYS A 43 -5.60 -8.77 -3.17
N ALA A 44 -6.29 -8.02 -2.31
CA ALA A 44 -7.69 -7.65 -2.51
C ALA A 44 -7.90 -6.83 -3.80
N ALA A 45 -6.99 -5.92 -4.14
CA ALA A 45 -7.05 -5.18 -5.40
C ALA A 45 -6.89 -6.08 -6.63
N LYS A 46 -5.95 -7.04 -6.58
CA LYS A 46 -5.75 -8.04 -7.65
C LYS A 46 -6.95 -8.96 -7.81
N GLU A 47 -7.56 -9.41 -6.71
CA GLU A 47 -8.75 -10.26 -6.73
C GLU A 47 -9.99 -9.55 -7.29
N LYS A 48 -10.07 -8.23 -7.14
CA LYS A 48 -11.13 -7.40 -7.73
C LYS A 48 -10.85 -6.94 -9.18
N ASP A 49 -9.80 -7.46 -9.83
CA ASP A 49 -9.32 -7.06 -11.15
C ASP A 49 -9.12 -5.54 -11.30
N LEU A 50 -8.79 -4.86 -10.20
CA LEU A 50 -8.29 -3.49 -10.19
C LEU A 50 -6.84 -3.54 -10.69
N ARG A 51 -6.68 -3.81 -11.99
CA ARG A 51 -5.40 -3.69 -12.69
C ARG A 51 -5.09 -2.22 -12.84
N LEU A 52 -4.53 -1.62 -11.78
CA LEU A 52 -3.85 -0.34 -11.92
C LEU A 52 -2.64 -0.59 -12.81
N SER A 53 -2.60 0.07 -13.96
CA SER A 53 -1.43 0.08 -14.82
C SER A 53 -0.22 0.62 -14.05
N GLU A 54 0.98 0.20 -14.45
CA GLU A 54 2.23 0.64 -13.81
C GLU A 54 2.36 2.18 -13.81
N GLU A 55 1.83 2.82 -14.85
CA GLU A 55 1.74 4.28 -14.99
C GLU A 55 0.78 4.93 -13.99
N GLU A 56 -0.35 4.29 -13.68
CA GLU A 56 -1.29 4.76 -12.64
C GLU A 56 -0.69 4.59 -11.24
N LEU A 57 0.03 3.50 -10.99
CA LEU A 57 0.77 3.29 -9.74
C LEU A 57 1.81 4.40 -9.50
N ILE A 58 2.59 4.75 -10.52
CA ILE A 58 3.63 5.80 -10.41
C ILE A 58 3.00 7.19 -10.19
N ARG A 59 1.93 7.53 -10.91
CA ARG A 59 1.23 8.82 -10.73
C ARG A 59 0.57 8.96 -9.36
N LEU A 60 0.17 7.86 -8.73
CA LEU A 60 -0.45 7.87 -7.41
C LEU A 60 0.57 7.99 -6.26
N ILE A 61 1.83 7.62 -6.48
CA ILE A 61 2.91 7.74 -5.49
C ILE A 61 3.51 9.16 -5.49
N LEU A 62 3.56 9.83 -6.64
CA LEU A 62 4.23 11.12 -6.84
C LEU A 62 3.33 12.36 -6.66
N LYS A 63 2.06 12.19 -6.26
CA LYS A 63 1.11 13.28 -5.96
C LYS A 63 0.66 13.23 -4.49
#